data_AF-A0A321LXG2-F1
#
_entry.id   AF-A0A321LXG2-F1
#
_cell.length_a   1.000
_cell.length_b   1.000
_cell.length_c   1.000
_cell.angle_alpha   90.00
_cell.angle_beta   90.00
_cell.angle_gamma   90.00
#
_symmetry.space_group_name_H-M   'P 1'
#
loop_
_entity.id
_entity.type
_entity.pdbx_description
1 polymer ?
#
loop_
_entity_poly.entity_id
_entity_poly.type
_entity_poly.pdbx_seq_one_letter_code
_entity_poly.pdbx_strand_id
1 'polypeptide(L)'
;MPPAARLTDMHTCPMVTGVVPHVGGPIAGPCSTNVTIGGLPAARVTDKAVCVGPPDMIAKGSPTVQINNLMAARIGDNTVHGGVIVMGFPTVIIGEIGMGGAQGATLKAAAKSGAAFCET
;
A
#
# COMPACT_ATOMS: atom_id res chain seq x y z
N MET A 1 -2.57 -5.14 -9.59
CA MET A 1 -2.47 -5.85 -8.29
C MET A 1 -1.00 -5.94 -7.84
N PRO A 2 -0.45 -4.90 -7.20
CA PRO A 2 0.92 -4.90 -6.71
C PRO A 2 1.08 -5.52 -5.30
N PRO A 3 2.28 -5.98 -4.94
CA PRO A 3 2.62 -6.41 -3.58
C PRO A 3 2.37 -5.32 -2.52
N ALA A 4 1.86 -5.74 -1.36
CA ALA A 4 1.65 -4.89 -0.20
C ALA A 4 2.98 -4.44 0.41
N ALA A 5 3.07 -3.16 0.78
CA ALA A 5 4.23 -2.58 1.44
C ALA A 5 4.13 -2.71 2.96
N ARG A 6 5.28 -2.69 3.61
CA ARG A 6 5.46 -2.96 5.03
C ARG A 6 6.52 -2.05 5.61
N LEU A 7 6.63 -2.07 6.94
CA LEU A 7 7.80 -1.52 7.61
C LEU A 7 9.08 -2.05 6.95
N THR A 8 10.08 -1.18 6.80
CA THR A 8 11.39 -1.44 6.16
C THR A 8 11.41 -1.58 4.64
N ASP A 9 10.25 -1.65 3.96
CA ASP A 9 10.24 -1.64 2.49
C ASP A 9 10.70 -0.28 1.96
N MET A 10 11.46 -0.27 0.87
CA MET A 10 12.11 0.93 0.35
C MET A 10 11.20 1.75 -0.56
N HIS A 11 11.41 3.06 -0.55
CA HIS A 11 10.91 3.98 -1.57
C HIS A 11 12.09 4.65 -2.30
N THR A 12 11.81 5.20 -3.47
CA THR A 12 12.69 6.14 -4.17
C THR A 12 12.17 7.55 -3.94
N CYS A 13 13.05 8.56 -3.92
CA CYS A 13 12.69 9.95 -3.74
C CYS A 13 13.40 10.81 -4.80
N PRO A 14 12.67 11.48 -5.72
CA PRO A 14 13.25 12.31 -6.78
C PRO A 14 13.43 13.78 -6.35
N MET A 15 12.98 14.16 -5.15
CA MET A 15 13.03 15.54 -4.68
C MET A 15 14.47 16.01 -4.50
N VAL A 16 14.68 17.31 -4.64
CA VAL A 16 15.97 17.97 -4.45
C VAL A 16 15.76 19.18 -3.57
N THR A 17 16.53 19.29 -2.49
CA THR A 17 16.55 20.49 -1.64
C THR A 17 17.79 21.30 -1.97
N GLY A 18 17.60 22.41 -2.70
CA GLY A 18 18.71 23.23 -3.20
C GLY A 18 19.56 22.46 -4.20
N VAL A 19 20.78 22.10 -3.80
CA VAL A 19 21.72 21.28 -4.60
C VAL A 19 21.81 19.83 -4.12
N VAL A 20 21.14 19.47 -3.01
CA VAL A 20 21.24 18.14 -2.40
C VAL A 20 20.09 17.27 -2.91
N PRO A 21 20.36 16.23 -3.71
CA PRO A 21 19.34 15.27 -4.11
C PRO A 21 18.91 14.45 -2.90
N HIS A 22 17.62 14.24 -2.78
CA HIS A 22 17.10 13.29 -1.81
C HIS A 22 17.45 11.87 -2.24
N VAL A 23 17.54 10.98 -1.25
CA VAL A 23 17.69 9.54 -1.47
C VAL A 23 16.61 8.85 -0.66
N GLY A 24 15.77 8.09 -1.35
CA GLY A 24 14.72 7.32 -0.71
C GLY A 24 15.29 6.19 0.15
N GLY A 25 14.58 5.85 1.20
CA GLY A 25 14.97 4.85 2.19
C GLY A 25 13.78 4.03 2.69
N PRO A 26 13.94 3.30 3.80
CA PRO A 26 12.92 2.40 4.30
C PRO A 26 11.71 3.14 4.87
N ILE A 27 10.53 2.53 4.78
CA ILE A 27 9.36 2.92 5.57
C ILE A 27 9.68 2.74 7.06
N ALA A 28 9.50 3.80 7.84
CA ALA A 28 9.96 3.93 9.22
C ALA A 28 8.85 3.88 10.27
N GLY A 29 7.59 4.03 9.86
CA GLY A 29 6.43 3.92 10.75
C GLY A 29 5.62 5.23 10.91
N PRO A 30 4.54 5.20 11.70
CA PRO A 30 4.24 4.20 12.73
C PRO A 30 3.74 2.84 12.22
N CYS A 31 3.26 2.73 10.97
CA CYS A 31 2.68 1.50 10.42
C CYS A 31 1.52 0.95 11.27
N SER A 32 0.92 -0.15 10.83
CA SER A 32 -0.13 -0.81 11.61
C SER A 32 0.42 -1.41 12.91
N THR A 33 -0.27 -1.21 14.02
CA THR A 33 0.12 -1.77 15.33
C THR A 33 -0.33 -3.21 15.52
N ASN A 34 -1.27 -3.70 14.72
CA ASN A 34 -1.90 -5.01 14.89
C ASN A 34 -2.00 -5.84 13.61
N VAL A 35 -1.85 -5.23 12.43
CA VAL A 35 -1.84 -5.95 11.15
C VAL A 35 -0.41 -6.11 10.67
N THR A 36 0.00 -7.36 10.49
CA THR A 36 1.32 -7.71 9.97
C THR A 36 1.19 -8.38 8.61
N ILE A 37 2.19 -8.19 7.77
CA ILE A 37 2.33 -8.80 6.44
C ILE A 37 3.70 -9.46 6.41
N GLY A 38 3.77 -10.78 6.24
CA GLY A 38 5.03 -11.52 6.28
C GLY A 38 5.86 -11.25 7.56
N GLY A 39 5.19 -11.08 8.71
CA GLY A 39 5.82 -10.83 10.01
C GLY A 39 6.20 -9.38 10.33
N LEU A 40 6.03 -8.44 9.40
CA LEU A 40 6.33 -7.01 9.62
C LEU A 40 5.05 -6.16 9.62
N PRO A 41 4.99 -5.04 10.37
CA PRO A 41 3.85 -4.12 10.36
C PRO A 41 3.47 -3.67 8.94
N ALA A 42 2.17 -3.71 8.63
CA ALA A 42 1.67 -3.27 7.33
C ALA A 42 1.79 -1.74 7.16
N ALA A 43 2.27 -1.29 6.00
CA ALA A 43 2.36 0.13 5.67
C ALA A 43 1.04 0.66 5.11
N ARG A 44 0.76 1.92 5.40
CA ARG A 44 -0.48 2.63 5.10
C ARG A 44 -0.15 4.05 4.66
N VAL A 45 -1.13 4.72 4.06
CA VAL A 45 -1.05 6.17 3.87
C VAL A 45 -0.77 6.87 5.21
N THR A 46 -0.03 7.98 5.12
CA THR A 46 0.49 8.77 6.24
C THR A 46 1.63 8.16 7.06
N ASP A 47 2.01 6.90 6.81
CA ASP A 47 3.24 6.37 7.40
C ASP A 47 4.47 7.07 6.79
N LYS A 48 5.49 7.27 7.63
CA LYS A 48 6.71 7.97 7.26
C LYS A 48 7.72 7.03 6.63
N ALA A 49 8.53 7.57 5.72
CA ALA A 49 9.68 6.90 5.15
C ALA A 49 10.95 7.73 5.36
N VAL A 50 12.07 7.05 5.62
CA VAL A 50 13.38 7.69 5.77
C VAL A 50 13.81 8.22 4.42
N CYS A 51 14.21 9.50 4.38
CA CYS A 51 14.71 10.15 3.18
C CYS A 51 15.93 10.99 3.56
N VAL A 52 16.92 11.09 2.67
CA VAL A 52 18.03 12.05 2.83
C VAL A 52 17.48 13.44 2.56
N GLY A 53 17.01 14.09 3.63
CA GLY A 53 16.19 15.29 3.60
C GLY A 53 15.22 15.29 4.80
N PRO A 54 14.12 16.07 4.78
CA PRO A 54 13.01 15.83 5.71
C PRO A 54 12.46 14.40 5.51
N PRO A 55 11.84 13.78 6.54
CA PRO A 55 11.14 12.50 6.37
C PRO A 55 10.05 12.60 5.30
N ASP A 56 10.00 11.62 4.39
CA ASP A 56 8.92 11.50 3.42
C ASP A 56 7.71 10.80 4.06
N MET A 57 6.58 10.81 3.37
CA MET A 57 5.34 10.21 3.81
C MET A 57 4.63 9.53 2.63
N ILE A 58 3.98 8.41 2.89
CA ILE A 58 3.17 7.72 1.89
C ILE A 58 1.92 8.56 1.60
N ALA A 59 1.81 9.04 0.35
CA ALA A 59 0.74 9.92 -0.09
C ALA A 59 -0.47 9.16 -0.65
N LYS A 60 -0.23 7.98 -1.23
CA LYS A 60 -1.26 7.17 -1.88
C LYS A 60 -1.23 5.74 -1.38
N GLY A 61 -2.39 5.08 -1.42
CA GLY A 61 -2.54 3.66 -1.11
C GLY A 61 -3.63 3.03 -1.98
N SER A 62 -4.02 1.81 -1.63
CA SER A 62 -5.14 1.10 -2.25
C SER A 62 -6.48 1.77 -1.92
N PRO A 63 -7.32 2.09 -2.91
CA PRO A 63 -8.65 2.69 -2.66
C PRO A 63 -9.64 1.71 -2.02
N THR A 64 -9.43 0.39 -2.16
CA THR A 64 -10.35 -0.65 -1.66
C THR A 64 -9.82 -1.50 -0.54
N VAL A 65 -8.53 -1.37 -0.20
CA VAL A 65 -7.95 -2.13 0.92
C VAL A 65 -7.52 -1.13 1.98
N GLN A 66 -8.23 -1.17 3.10
CA GLN A 66 -7.94 -0.34 4.26
C GLN A 66 -7.39 -1.20 5.39
N ILE A 67 -6.36 -0.69 6.06
CA ILE A 67 -5.77 -1.26 7.27
C ILE A 67 -5.87 -0.19 8.35
N ASN A 68 -6.55 -0.50 9.45
CA ASN A 68 -6.89 0.47 10.49
C ASN A 68 -7.51 1.77 9.94
N ASN A 69 -8.48 1.67 9.04
CA ASN A 69 -9.18 2.79 8.41
C ASN A 69 -8.31 3.71 7.54
N LEU A 70 -7.06 3.31 7.25
CA LEU A 70 -6.17 4.01 6.33
C LEU A 70 -5.92 3.13 5.10
N MET A 71 -5.82 3.74 3.93
CA MET A 71 -5.51 3.02 2.69
C MET A 71 -4.16 2.29 2.82
N ALA A 72 -4.13 0.99 2.50
CA ALA A 72 -2.94 0.17 2.57
C ALA A 72 -1.94 0.52 1.45
N ALA A 73 -0.66 0.64 1.77
CA ALA A 73 0.38 1.01 0.82
C ALA A 73 0.94 -0.20 0.06
N ARG A 74 1.44 0.02 -1.17
CA ARG A 74 1.87 -1.03 -2.10
C ARG A 74 3.03 -0.55 -2.96
N ILE A 75 3.69 -1.48 -3.64
CA ILE A 75 4.64 -1.14 -4.70
C ILE A 75 3.96 -0.23 -5.74
N GLY A 76 4.62 0.87 -6.08
CA GLY A 76 4.17 1.88 -7.03
C GLY A 76 3.27 2.96 -6.44
N ASP A 77 2.86 2.87 -5.18
CA ASP A 77 2.13 3.96 -4.53
C ASP A 77 3.07 5.15 -4.27
N ASN A 78 2.57 6.36 -4.54
CA ASN A 78 3.34 7.60 -4.48
C ASN A 78 3.62 8.04 -3.04
N THR A 79 4.77 8.69 -2.85
CA THR A 79 5.12 9.42 -1.63
C THR A 79 4.95 10.93 -1.83
N VAL A 80 4.94 11.69 -0.73
CA VAL A 80 4.73 13.16 -0.74
C VAL A 80 5.86 13.87 -1.47
N HIS A 81 7.09 13.36 -1.41
CA HIS A 81 8.20 13.91 -2.19
C HIS A 81 8.16 13.59 -3.69
N GLY A 82 7.07 13.01 -4.20
CA GLY A 82 6.91 12.62 -5.60
C GLY A 82 7.58 11.29 -5.94
N GLY A 83 8.09 10.58 -4.94
CA GLY A 83 8.68 9.26 -5.04
C GLY A 83 7.67 8.14 -5.16
N VAL A 84 8.17 6.90 -5.20
CA VAL A 84 7.34 5.69 -5.22
C VAL A 84 7.91 4.61 -4.32
N ILE A 85 7.04 3.81 -3.73
CA ILE A 85 7.43 2.59 -3.02
C ILE A 85 7.91 1.56 -4.05
N VAL A 86 9.10 0.99 -3.84
CA VAL A 86 9.74 0.06 -4.80
C VAL A 86 9.87 -1.37 -4.26
N MET A 87 9.62 -1.59 -2.98
CA MET A 87 9.58 -2.92 -2.38
C MET A 87 8.27 -3.21 -1.67
N GLY A 88 7.96 -4.50 -1.55
CA GLY A 88 6.76 -5.03 -0.94
C GLY A 88 6.87 -6.54 -0.76
N PHE A 89 5.91 -7.13 -0.08
CA PHE A 89 5.90 -8.56 0.20
C PHE A 89 5.28 -9.36 -0.95
N PRO A 90 6.06 -10.17 -1.70
CA PRO A 90 5.66 -10.68 -3.01
C PRO A 90 4.46 -11.64 -2.98
N THR A 91 4.14 -12.24 -1.83
CA THR A 91 3.02 -13.18 -1.71
C THR A 91 1.72 -12.53 -1.23
N VAL A 92 1.75 -11.28 -0.77
CA VAL A 92 0.56 -10.55 -0.34
C VAL A 92 0.29 -9.45 -1.34
N ILE A 93 -0.67 -9.71 -2.22
CA ILE A 93 -1.04 -8.85 -3.33
C ILE A 93 -2.37 -8.16 -3.02
N ILE A 94 -2.41 -6.82 -3.03
CA ILE A 94 -3.58 -6.06 -2.60
C ILE A 94 -3.98 -4.94 -3.57
N GLY A 95 -5.24 -4.53 -3.51
CA GLY A 95 -5.84 -3.55 -4.39
C GLY A 95 -6.34 -4.14 -5.71
N GLU A 96 -6.54 -3.30 -6.73
CA GLU A 96 -7.59 -3.61 -7.71
C GLU A 96 -7.15 -4.26 -9.02
N ILE A 97 -8.03 -5.16 -9.48
CA ILE A 97 -8.61 -5.12 -10.82
C ILE A 97 -10.04 -4.58 -10.61
N GLY A 98 -10.30 -3.32 -10.99
CA GLY A 98 -11.57 -2.56 -10.87
C GLY A 98 -12.59 -2.94 -9.78
N MET A 99 -12.65 -2.20 -8.67
CA MET A 99 -13.77 -2.07 -7.70
C MET A 99 -14.53 -3.35 -7.34
N GLY A 100 -13.78 -4.44 -7.22
CA GLY A 100 -14.24 -5.80 -6.98
C GLY A 100 -13.64 -6.71 -8.03
N GLY A 101 -12.47 -7.28 -7.75
CA GLY A 101 -11.86 -8.31 -8.60
C GLY A 101 -12.86 -9.44 -8.90
N ALA A 102 -12.53 -10.37 -9.79
CA ALA A 102 -13.47 -11.39 -10.27
C ALA A 102 -14.36 -12.01 -9.16
N GLN A 103 -13.77 -12.33 -8.00
CA GLN A 103 -14.54 -12.81 -6.84
C GLN A 103 -15.47 -11.75 -6.23
N GLY A 104 -15.01 -10.51 -6.06
CA GLY A 104 -15.84 -9.41 -5.56
C GLY A 104 -17.00 -9.04 -6.49
N ALA A 105 -16.79 -9.11 -7.82
CA ALA A 105 -17.86 -8.89 -8.80
C ALA A 105 -18.92 -10.00 -8.74
N THR A 106 -18.51 -11.27 -8.67
CA THR A 106 -19.44 -12.39 -8.49
C THR A 106 -20.20 -12.30 -7.17
N LEU A 107 -19.53 -11.91 -6.09
CA LEU A 107 -20.17 -11.72 -4.78
C LEU A 107 -21.24 -10.63 -4.82
N LYS A 108 -20.94 -9.48 -5.46
CA LYS A 108 -21.91 -8.39 -5.64
C LYS A 108 -23.10 -8.81 -6.50
N ALA A 109 -22.87 -9.57 -7.57
CA ALA A 109 -23.93 -10.06 -8.45
C ALA A 109 -24.85 -11.06 -7.75
N ALA A 110 -24.28 -12.00 -7.00
CA ALA A 110 -25.04 -12.94 -6.17
C ALA A 110 -25.80 -12.22 -5.05
N ALA A 111 -25.19 -11.23 -4.39
CA ALA A 111 -25.89 -10.41 -3.39
C ALA A 111 -27.10 -9.67 -3.98
N LYS A 112 -27.00 -9.17 -5.22
CA LYS A 112 -28.12 -8.51 -5.92
C LYS A 112 -29.24 -9.49 -6.31
N SER A 113 -28.89 -10.71 -6.66
CA SER A 113 -29.83 -11.74 -7.13
C SER A 113 -30.38 -12.64 -6.01
N GLY A 114 -29.77 -12.61 -4.82
CA GLY A 114 -30.07 -13.53 -3.72
C GLY A 114 -29.64 -14.98 -4.00
N ALA A 115 -28.82 -15.20 -5.03
CA ALA A 115 -28.37 -16.55 -5.39
C ALA A 115 -27.41 -17.12 -4.33
N ALA A 116 -27.69 -18.35 -3.88
CA ALA A 116 -26.80 -19.07 -2.98
C ALA A 116 -25.53 -19.53 -3.73
N PHE A 117 -24.38 -19.48 -3.05
CA PHE A 117 -23.10 -19.97 -3.58
C PHE A 117 -22.95 -21.48 -3.33
N CYS A 118 -23.86 -22.27 -3.86
CA CYS A 118 -23.75 -23.73 -3.84
C CYS A 118 -23.50 -24.24 -5.26
N GLU A 119 -22.63 -25.25 -5.36
CA GLU A 119 -22.46 -26.02 -6.59
C GLU A 119 -23.81 -26.71 -6.90
N THR A 120 -24.25 -26.62 -8.16
CA THR A 120 -25.48 -27.26 -8.66
C THR A 120 -25.32 -28.77 -8.77
#